data_AF-A0A838VDG6-F1
#
_entry.id   AF-A0A838VDG6-F1
#
_cell.length_a   1.000
_cell.length_b   1.000
_cell.length_c   1.000
_cell.angle_alpha   90.00
_cell.angle_beta   90.00
_cell.angle_gamma   90.00
#
_symmetry.space_group_name_H-M   'P 1'
#
loop_
_entity.id
_entity.type
_entity.pdbx_description
1 polymer ?
#
loop_
_entity_poly.entity_id
_entity_poly.type
_entity_poly.pdbx_seq_one_letter_code
_entity_poly.pdbx_strand_id
1 'polypeptide(L)'
;MFFNEIAMVPAHRNLLHEFTHTEVAAFSNSKNKLSIVTFRDSDDDMYSRNKVDILARTLGDKAVAQNQIIEFVNIELNQKSFFHRFFFAHFFSIYIAYFLGKYNDVEGRDLISITAGNPWWSQKSIEAFPSCTDIPGVLDTQEAQEEVLV
;
A
#
# COMPACT_ATOMS: atom_id res chain seq x y z
N MET A 1 -1.98 2.20 3.95
CA MET A 1 -1.54 1.49 5.15
C MET A 1 -1.08 0.08 4.82
N PHE A 2 -1.93 -0.82 4.32
CA PHE A 2 -1.47 -2.18 3.96
C PHE A 2 -0.34 -2.21 2.91
N PHE A 3 -0.42 -1.45 1.83
CA PHE A 3 0.61 -1.47 0.79
C PHE A 3 1.97 -0.94 1.26
N ASN A 4 1.99 0.15 2.01
CA ASN A 4 3.24 0.74 2.50
C ASN A 4 3.81 0.01 3.73
N GLU A 5 2.99 -0.68 4.52
CA GLU A 5 3.44 -1.37 5.74
C GLU A 5 3.67 -2.87 5.56
N ILE A 6 2.88 -3.55 4.72
CA ILE A 6 3.00 -5.00 4.49
C ILE A 6 3.86 -5.26 3.26
N ALA A 7 3.63 -4.52 2.17
CA ALA A 7 4.35 -4.72 0.91
C ALA A 7 5.55 -3.79 0.75
N MET A 8 5.74 -2.83 1.66
CA MET A 8 6.79 -1.81 1.61
C MET A 8 6.88 -1.06 0.27
N VAL A 9 5.75 -0.92 -0.44
CA VAL A 9 5.69 -0.18 -1.71
C VAL A 9 5.16 1.24 -1.50
N PRO A 10 5.64 2.24 -2.26
CA PRO A 10 5.01 3.55 -2.30
C PRO A 10 3.55 3.43 -2.73
N ALA A 11 2.64 3.91 -1.88
CA ALA A 11 1.21 3.87 -2.14
C ALA A 11 0.55 5.16 -1.65
N HIS A 12 -0.43 5.64 -2.40
CA HIS A 12 -1.19 6.84 -2.09
C HIS A 12 -2.66 6.47 -1.98
N ARG A 13 -3.35 7.04 -0.98
CA ARG A 13 -4.81 7.05 -0.93
C ARG A 13 -5.26 8.44 -1.33
N ASN A 14 -6.29 8.51 -2.16
CA ASN A 14 -7.01 9.75 -2.40
C ASN A 14 -8.52 9.57 -2.20
N LEU A 15 -9.23 10.66 -1.94
CA LEU A 15 -10.68 10.69 -1.96
C LEU A 15 -11.16 10.71 -3.41
N LEU A 16 -12.04 9.78 -3.77
CA LEU A 16 -12.51 9.61 -5.15
C LEU A 16 -13.06 10.91 -5.74
N HIS A 17 -13.79 11.69 -4.96
CA HIS A 17 -14.40 12.94 -5.41
C HIS A 17 -13.40 14.09 -5.55
N GLU A 18 -12.25 14.02 -4.87
CA GLU A 18 -11.16 14.99 -4.96
C GLU A 18 -10.19 14.69 -6.09
N PHE A 19 -10.25 13.48 -6.67
CA PHE A 19 -9.33 13.04 -7.71
C PHE A 19 -9.32 13.94 -8.96
N THR A 20 -10.28 14.84 -9.14
CA THR A 20 -10.32 15.79 -10.26
C THR A 20 -9.45 17.05 -10.10
N HIS A 21 -8.62 17.13 -9.08
CA HIS A 21 -7.76 18.30 -8.84
C HIS A 21 -6.32 18.09 -9.32
N THR A 22 -5.36 18.06 -8.41
CA THR A 22 -3.92 18.11 -8.73
C THR A 22 -3.37 16.74 -9.12
N GLU A 23 -4.09 15.69 -8.77
CA GLU A 23 -3.63 14.31 -8.86
C GLU A 23 -3.74 13.76 -10.28
N VAL A 24 -4.74 14.20 -11.06
CA VAL A 24 -4.79 13.89 -12.49
C VAL A 24 -3.53 14.38 -13.18
N ALA A 25 -3.08 15.60 -12.91
CA ALA A 25 -1.86 16.14 -13.50
C ALA A 25 -0.60 15.39 -13.03
N ALA A 26 -0.54 15.00 -11.75
CA ALA A 26 0.57 14.23 -11.21
C ALA A 26 0.66 12.82 -11.81
N PHE A 27 -0.48 12.16 -12.00
CA PHE A 27 -0.54 10.77 -12.45
C PHE A 27 -0.60 10.61 -13.98
N SER A 28 -1.08 11.61 -14.72
CA SER A 28 -1.15 11.56 -16.19
C SER A 28 0.21 11.66 -16.87
N ASN A 29 1.26 12.06 -16.17
CA ASN A 29 2.63 12.10 -16.67
C ASN A 29 3.59 11.38 -15.71
N SER A 30 3.18 10.20 -15.25
CA SER A 30 4.02 9.40 -14.36
C SER A 30 5.32 9.01 -15.07
N LYS A 31 6.46 9.18 -14.39
CA LYS A 31 7.76 8.66 -14.86
C LYS A 31 7.93 7.17 -14.54
N ASN A 32 7.15 6.68 -13.59
CA ASN A 32 7.20 5.31 -13.09
C ASN A 32 5.94 4.56 -13.48
N LYS A 33 6.00 3.22 -13.50
CA LYS A 33 4.79 2.41 -13.63
C LYS A 33 3.83 2.75 -12.49
N LEU A 34 2.57 2.97 -12.85
CA LEU A 34 1.51 3.31 -11.91
C LEU A 34 0.43 2.24 -12.00
N SER A 35 -0.11 1.83 -10.86
CA SER A 35 -1.29 0.98 -10.82
C SER A 35 -2.37 1.67 -10.01
N ILE A 36 -3.57 1.74 -10.57
CA ILE A 36 -4.75 2.31 -9.94
C ILE A 36 -5.74 1.17 -9.75
N VAL A 37 -6.09 0.92 -8.50
CA VAL A 37 -7.11 -0.06 -8.12
C VAL A 37 -8.30 0.70 -7.57
N THR A 38 -9.48 0.48 -8.14
CA THR A 38 -10.74 1.03 -7.61
C THR A 38 -11.67 -0.10 -7.19
N PHE A 39 -12.38 0.12 -6.09
CA PHE A 39 -13.50 -0.72 -5.67
C PHE A 39 -14.79 0.03 -5.96
N ARG A 40 -15.71 -0.58 -6.70
CA ARG A 40 -16.98 0.01 -7.10
C ARG A 40 -18.11 -0.66 -6.34
N ASP A 41 -18.90 0.10 -5.60
CA ASP A 41 -20.07 -0.45 -4.91
C ASP A 41 -21.23 -0.58 -5.90
N SER A 42 -21.94 -1.72 -5.87
CA SER A 42 -23.14 -1.91 -6.68
C SER A 42 -24.22 -0.87 -6.38
N ASP A 43 -24.19 -0.27 -5.20
CA ASP A 43 -25.17 0.71 -4.75
C ASP A 43 -24.70 2.15 -4.94
N ASP A 44 -23.53 2.37 -5.56
CA ASP A 44 -23.01 3.70 -5.85
C ASP A 44 -23.97 4.48 -6.76
N ASP A 45 -24.15 5.76 -6.44
CA ASP A 45 -24.92 6.66 -7.27
C ASP A 45 -24.25 6.93 -8.63
N MET A 46 -25.03 7.49 -9.57
CA MET A 46 -24.53 7.79 -10.91
C MET A 46 -23.36 8.78 -10.89
N TYR A 47 -23.32 9.69 -9.91
CA TYR A 47 -22.24 10.66 -9.79
C TYR A 47 -20.89 9.97 -9.50
N SER A 48 -20.88 9.07 -8.52
CA SER A 48 -19.70 8.31 -8.08
C SER A 48 -19.25 7.34 -9.16
N ARG A 49 -20.19 6.64 -9.81
CA ARG A 49 -19.91 5.76 -10.95
C ARG A 49 -19.25 6.52 -12.10
N ASN A 50 -19.81 7.66 -12.49
CA ASN A 50 -19.27 8.49 -13.56
C ASN A 50 -17.87 9.02 -13.23
N LYS A 51 -17.58 9.33 -11.96
CA LYS A 51 -16.23 9.76 -11.53
C LYS A 51 -15.19 8.67 -11.80
N VAL A 52 -15.49 7.41 -11.44
CA VAL A 52 -14.59 6.27 -11.75
C VAL A 52 -14.45 6.07 -13.26
N ASP A 53 -15.52 6.21 -14.03
CA ASP A 53 -15.47 6.04 -15.49
C ASP A 53 -14.69 7.18 -16.19
N ILE A 54 -14.80 8.42 -15.71
CA ILE A 54 -13.96 9.54 -16.15
C ILE A 54 -12.49 9.24 -15.86
N LEU A 55 -12.20 8.75 -14.66
CA LEU A 55 -10.85 8.40 -14.25
C LEU A 55 -10.25 7.28 -15.13
N ALA A 56 -11.00 6.20 -15.33
CA ALA A 56 -10.59 5.08 -16.17
C ALA A 56 -10.31 5.51 -17.62
N ARG A 57 -11.13 6.39 -18.19
CA ARG A 57 -10.89 6.95 -19.54
C ARG A 57 -9.68 7.88 -19.57
N THR A 58 -9.49 8.69 -18.54
CA THR A 58 -8.42 9.69 -18.52
C THR A 58 -7.04 9.06 -18.36
N LEU A 59 -6.91 8.11 -17.43
CA LEU A 59 -5.61 7.51 -17.06
C LEU A 59 -5.43 6.07 -17.53
N GLY A 60 -6.51 5.35 -17.83
CA GLY A 60 -6.47 3.93 -18.23
C GLY A 60 -6.60 3.69 -19.73
N ASP A 61 -6.91 4.72 -20.54
CA ASP A 61 -7.03 4.56 -22.00
C ASP A 61 -5.65 4.30 -22.62
N LYS A 62 -5.42 3.04 -23.00
CA LYS A 62 -4.17 2.56 -23.59
C LYS A 62 -3.90 3.11 -25.00
N ALA A 63 -4.88 3.75 -25.64
CA ALA A 63 -4.66 4.47 -26.91
C ALA A 63 -3.80 5.74 -26.70
N VAL A 64 -3.77 6.29 -25.48
CA VAL A 64 -2.91 7.42 -25.12
C VAL A 64 -1.53 6.90 -24.72
N ALA A 65 -0.48 7.36 -25.40
CA ALA A 65 0.89 6.85 -25.22
C ALA A 65 1.37 6.90 -23.75
N GLN A 66 1.12 8.01 -23.05
CA GLN A 66 1.53 8.18 -21.64
C GLN A 66 0.79 7.23 -20.66
N ASN A 67 -0.38 6.74 -21.04
CA ASN A 67 -1.18 5.84 -20.21
C ASN A 67 -0.75 4.37 -20.36
N GLN A 68 0.13 4.04 -21.31
CA GLN A 68 0.56 2.65 -21.53
C GLN A 68 1.24 2.03 -20.30
N ILE A 69 1.91 2.85 -19.49
CA ILE A 69 2.57 2.44 -18.24
C ILE A 69 1.65 2.44 -17.01
N ILE A 70 0.39 2.84 -17.17
CA ILE A 70 -0.61 2.94 -16.10
C ILE A 70 -1.54 1.73 -16.20
N GLU A 71 -1.55 0.87 -15.19
CA GLU A 71 -2.51 -0.21 -15.08
C GLU A 71 -3.74 0.23 -14.30
N PHE A 72 -4.93 -0.01 -14.84
CA PHE A 72 -6.20 0.38 -14.23
C PHE A 72 -7.06 -0.85 -13.97
N VAL A 73 -7.37 -1.11 -12.71
CA VAL A 73 -8.13 -2.28 -12.27
C VAL A 73 -9.37 -1.84 -11.52
N ASN A 74 -10.54 -2.29 -12.00
CA ASN A 74 -11.82 -2.07 -11.35
C ASN A 74 -12.31 -3.37 -10.72
N ILE A 75 -12.63 -3.32 -9.44
CA ILE A 75 -13.16 -4.43 -8.67
C ILE A 75 -14.58 -4.09 -8.26
N GLU A 76 -15.55 -4.81 -8.81
CA GLU A 76 -16.96 -4.66 -8.44
C GLU A 76 -17.23 -5.33 -7.08
N LEU A 77 -17.86 -4.60 -6.16
CA LEU A 77 -18.32 -5.10 -4.86
C LEU A 77 -19.78 -5.52 -4.98
N ASN A 78 -20.01 -6.83 -5.02
CA ASN A 78 -21.33 -7.43 -5.23
C ASN A 78 -21.86 -8.17 -3.99
N GLN A 79 -21.29 -7.92 -2.81
CA GLN A 79 -21.74 -8.56 -1.58
C GLN A 79 -23.06 -7.94 -1.08
N LYS A 80 -23.84 -8.73 -0.31
CA LYS A 80 -25.25 -8.46 0.01
C LYS A 80 -25.52 -7.21 0.85
N SER A 81 -24.56 -6.75 1.64
CA SER A 81 -24.75 -5.57 2.50
C SER A 81 -23.48 -4.76 2.59
N PHE A 82 -23.62 -3.51 3.03
CA PHE A 82 -22.52 -2.59 3.24
C PHE A 82 -21.36 -3.22 4.02
N PHE A 83 -21.61 -3.84 5.17
CA PHE A 83 -20.54 -4.45 5.97
C PHE A 83 -19.84 -5.60 5.24
N HIS A 84 -20.58 -6.42 4.49
CA HIS A 84 -19.94 -7.48 3.70
C HIS A 84 -19.06 -6.90 2.60
N ARG A 85 -19.49 -5.83 1.91
CA ARG A 85 -18.71 -5.14 0.88
C ARG A 85 -17.47 -4.47 1.48
N PHE A 86 -17.64 -3.79 2.62
CA PHE A 86 -16.56 -3.15 3.37
C PHE A 86 -15.50 -4.17 3.79
N PHE A 87 -15.89 -5.24 4.50
CA PHE A 87 -14.94 -6.25 4.95
C PHE A 87 -14.32 -7.01 3.78
N PHE A 88 -15.08 -7.27 2.71
CA PHE A 88 -14.52 -7.84 1.49
C PHE A 88 -13.41 -6.95 0.92
N ALA A 89 -13.67 -5.67 0.66
CA ALA A 89 -12.68 -4.75 0.12
C ALA A 89 -11.45 -4.60 1.04
N HIS A 90 -11.69 -4.56 2.36
CA HIS A 90 -10.64 -4.48 3.38
C HIS A 90 -9.71 -5.70 3.34
N PHE A 91 -10.26 -6.92 3.46
CA PHE A 91 -9.47 -8.13 3.43
C PHE A 91 -8.83 -8.35 2.06
N PHE A 92 -9.54 -8.06 0.97
CA PHE A 92 -8.98 -8.15 -0.38
C PHE A 92 -7.73 -7.27 -0.52
N SER A 93 -7.77 -6.04 -0.02
CA SER A 93 -6.61 -5.14 -0.01
C SER A 93 -5.43 -5.70 0.78
N ILE A 94 -5.68 -6.37 1.91
CA ILE A 94 -4.63 -7.06 2.70
C ILE A 94 -4.02 -8.20 1.88
N TYR A 95 -4.84 -8.99 1.19
CA TYR A 95 -4.36 -10.09 0.34
C TYR A 95 -3.48 -9.59 -0.81
N ILE A 96 -3.88 -8.50 -1.49
CA ILE A 96 -3.04 -7.89 -2.53
C ILE A 96 -1.70 -7.48 -1.92
N ALA A 97 -1.71 -6.75 -0.80
CA ALA A 97 -0.49 -6.28 -0.15
C ALA A 97 0.41 -7.46 0.28
N TYR A 98 -0.16 -8.53 0.82
CA TYR A 98 0.59 -9.73 1.18
C TYR A 98 1.31 -10.36 -0.01
N PHE A 99 0.59 -10.60 -1.12
CA PHE A 99 1.21 -11.19 -2.31
C PHE A 99 2.20 -10.24 -2.98
N LEU A 100 1.96 -8.93 -2.93
CA LEU A 100 2.90 -7.94 -3.42
C LEU A 100 4.18 -7.89 -2.58
N GLY A 101 4.08 -8.01 -1.25
CA GLY A 101 5.24 -8.12 -0.37
C GLY A 101 6.05 -9.39 -0.65
N LYS A 102 5.38 -10.53 -0.82
CA LYS A 102 6.02 -11.77 -1.27
C LYS A 102 6.72 -11.65 -2.62
N TYR A 103 6.08 -10.98 -3.57
CA TYR A 103 6.63 -10.81 -4.92
C TYR A 103 7.88 -9.93 -4.92
N ASN A 104 7.88 -8.86 -4.12
CA ASN A 104 9.02 -7.94 -4.03
C ASN A 104 10.16 -8.47 -3.13
N ASP A 105 10.10 -9.75 -2.70
CA ASP A 105 11.04 -10.41 -1.77
C ASP A 105 11.34 -9.53 -0.55
N VAL A 106 10.31 -8.83 -0.09
CA VAL A 106 10.43 -7.95 1.05
C VAL A 106 10.54 -8.90 2.24
N GLU A 107 11.74 -9.06 2.79
CA GLU A 107 11.95 -9.55 4.15
C GLU A 107 11.18 -8.60 5.08
N GLY A 108 9.86 -8.78 5.15
CA GLY A 108 8.88 -7.80 5.65
C GLY A 108 8.97 -7.51 7.15
N ARG A 109 10.01 -8.06 7.78
CA ARG A 109 10.36 -7.89 9.19
C ARG A 109 11.45 -6.83 9.33
N ASP A 110 12.54 -6.96 8.59
CA ASP A 110 13.66 -6.01 8.66
C ASP A 110 13.29 -4.63 8.10
N LEU A 111 12.47 -4.57 7.05
CA LEU A 111 12.13 -3.29 6.42
C LEU A 111 11.27 -2.36 7.29
N ILE A 112 10.33 -2.89 8.08
CA ILE A 112 9.58 -2.10 9.08
C ILE A 112 10.56 -1.57 10.12
N SER A 113 11.48 -2.42 10.57
CA SER A 113 12.52 -2.02 11.52
C SER A 113 13.47 -0.95 11.00
N ILE A 114 13.91 -1.07 9.75
CA ILE A 114 14.83 -0.16 9.09
C ILE A 114 14.15 1.19 8.82
N THR A 115 12.91 1.19 8.33
CA THR A 115 12.19 2.42 7.97
C THR A 115 11.58 3.14 9.17
N ALA A 116 11.15 2.41 10.21
CA ALA A 116 10.65 3.00 11.45
C ALA A 116 11.76 3.36 12.46
N GLY A 117 13.02 3.00 12.17
CA GLY A 117 14.14 3.12 13.12
C GLY A 117 13.94 2.28 14.39
N ASN A 118 13.16 1.20 14.30
CA ASN A 118 12.74 0.37 15.43
C ASN A 118 13.23 -1.06 15.23
N PRO A 119 14.34 -1.50 15.84
CA PRO A 119 14.99 -2.78 15.52
C PRO A 119 14.20 -4.03 15.94
N TRP A 120 13.11 -3.90 16.68
CA TRP A 120 12.35 -5.03 17.26
C TRP A 120 11.60 -5.89 16.26
N TRP A 121 11.25 -5.33 15.11
CA TRP A 121 10.52 -6.02 14.06
C TRP A 121 11.42 -6.77 13.07
N SER A 122 12.75 -6.67 13.23
CA SER A 122 13.70 -7.40 12.41
C SER A 122 13.59 -8.90 12.63
N GLN A 123 13.86 -9.68 11.60
CA GLN A 123 13.92 -11.12 11.64
C GLN A 123 14.91 -11.59 12.71
N LYS A 124 16.07 -10.92 12.81
CA LYS A 124 17.05 -11.18 13.87
C LYS A 124 16.47 -10.99 15.28
N SER A 125 15.70 -9.92 15.52
CA SER A 125 15.05 -9.67 16.81
C SER A 125 13.94 -10.67 17.11
N ILE A 126 13.16 -11.07 16.11
CA ILE A 126 12.08 -12.05 16.31
C ILE A 126 12.64 -13.46 16.55
N GLU A 127 13.76 -13.81 15.92
CA GLU A 127 14.47 -15.06 16.20
C GLU A 127 15.07 -15.07 17.60
N ALA A 128 15.60 -13.93 18.06
CA ALA A 128 16.14 -13.78 19.41
C ALA A 128 15.05 -13.76 20.51
N PHE A 129 13.87 -13.22 20.19
CA PHE A 129 12.74 -13.07 21.12
C PHE A 129 11.44 -13.62 20.48
N PRO A 130 11.29 -14.94 20.38
CA PRO A 130 10.21 -15.59 19.63
C PRO A 130 8.81 -15.44 20.25
N SER A 131 8.72 -14.97 21.51
CA SER A 131 7.47 -14.65 22.18
C SER A 131 7.27 -13.14 22.25
N CYS A 132 6.13 -12.65 21.74
CA CYS A 132 5.78 -11.23 21.75
C CYS A 132 5.59 -10.64 23.17
N THR A 133 5.60 -11.47 24.21
CA THR A 133 5.51 -11.06 25.62
C THR A 133 6.87 -10.82 26.27
N ASP A 134 7.95 -11.28 25.65
CA ASP A 134 9.29 -11.33 26.26
C ASP A 134 10.21 -10.24 25.69
N ILE A 135 9.63 -9.28 24.97
CA ILE A 135 10.34 -8.14 24.40
C ILE A 135 10.62 -7.14 25.53
N PRO A 136 11.88 -6.82 25.84
CA PRO A 136 12.22 -5.83 26.86
C PRO A 136 11.64 -4.46 26.49
N GLY A 137 10.91 -3.83 27.41
CA GLY A 137 10.30 -2.50 27.20
C GLY A 137 11.31 -1.35 27.09
N VAL A 138 12.60 -1.63 27.23
CA VAL A 138 13.69 -0.65 27.14
C VAL A 138 14.74 -1.21 26.18
N LEU A 139 15.00 -0.47 25.10
CA LEU A 139 16.15 -0.70 24.22
C LEU A 139 17.39 -0.26 24.99
N ASP A 140 18.20 -1.20 25.46
CA ASP A 140 19.54 -0.86 25.92
C ASP A 140 20.29 -0.26 24.73
N THR A 141 20.51 1.04 24.76
CA THR A 141 21.43 1.76 23.88
C THR A 141 22.86 1.38 24.29
N GLN A 142 23.25 0.14 24.05
CA GLN A 142 24.59 -0.31 24.42
C GLN A 142 25.61 0.16 23.38
N GLU A 143 26.70 0.73 23.89
CA GLU A 143 28.04 0.43 23.40
C GLU A 143 28.26 0.69 21.90
N ALA A 144 28.34 1.96 21.55
CA ALA A 144 29.10 2.37 20.39
C ALA A 144 30.17 3.39 20.84
N GLN A 145 31.43 2.94 20.75
CA GLN A 145 32.67 3.72 20.71
C GLN A 145 33.33 4.05 22.06
N GLU A 146 34.30 3.22 22.46
CA GLU A 146 35.69 3.66 22.68
C GLU A 146 36.62 2.44 22.92
N GLU A 147 36.74 1.58 21.91
CA GLU A 147 38.03 0.93 21.64
C GLU A 147 38.46 1.41 20.25
N VAL A 148 39.53 2.20 20.22
CA VAL A 148 40.60 2.29 19.20
C VAL A 148 41.17 3.73 19.11
N LEU A 149 42.45 3.85 19.50
CA LEU A 149 43.43 4.96 19.31
C LEU A 149 43.28 6.16 20.28
N VAL A 150 44.17 6.45 21.24
CA VAL A 150 45.65 6.45 21.30
C VAL A 150 46.13 6.20 22.74
#